data_AF-A0A0C4DNI5-F1
#
_entry.id   AF-A0A0C4DNI5-F1
#
_cell.length_a   1.000
_cell.length_b   1.000
_cell.length_c   1.000
_cell.angle_alpha   90.00
_cell.angle_beta   90.00
_cell.angle_gamma   90.00
#
_symmetry.space_group_name_H-M   'P 1'
#
loop_
_entity.id
_entity.type
_entity.pdbx_description
1 polymer ?
#
loop_
_entity_poly.entity_id
_entity_poly.type
_entity_poly.pdbx_seq_one_letter_code
_entity_poly.pdbx_strand_id
1 'polypeptide(L)'
;MTTELPPQLDQAERPPTTNGFIRHLRIPYCVLYDRGYTSLGGTTDTSPNPALKRTGAAAEGVSETFRPAYELMADDEERLGRDR
;
A
#
# COMPACT_ATOMS: atom_id res chain seq x y z
N MET A 1 -4.01 14.33 -29.27
CA MET A 1 -4.91 13.95 -28.16
C MET A 1 -4.04 13.72 -26.94
N THR A 2 -3.75 14.78 -26.21
CA THR A 2 -3.06 14.72 -24.92
C THR A 2 -4.11 14.31 -23.89
N THR A 3 -4.03 13.08 -23.40
CA THR A 3 -4.77 12.65 -22.21
C THR A 3 -4.20 13.43 -21.04
N GLU A 4 -4.85 14.52 -20.64
CA GLU A 4 -4.52 15.19 -19.40
C GLU A 4 -4.86 14.25 -18.25
N LEU A 5 -3.83 13.86 -17.49
CA LEU A 5 -3.97 13.09 -16.26
C LEU A 5 -4.85 13.94 -15.31
N PRO A 6 -5.89 13.37 -14.68
CA PRO A 6 -6.76 14.14 -13.80
C PRO A 6 -5.92 14.81 -12.70
N PRO A 7 -6.30 16.04 -12.27
CA PRO A 7 -5.59 16.75 -11.22
C PRO A 7 -5.55 15.87 -9.97
N GLN A 8 -4.34 15.62 -9.46
CA GLN A 8 -4.16 14.87 -8.23
C GLN A 8 -4.82 15.69 -7.11
N LEU A 9 -5.97 15.21 -6.60
CA LEU A 9 -6.63 15.84 -5.47
C LEU A 9 -5.62 16.05 -4.34
N ASP A 10 -5.68 17.23 -3.73
CA ASP A 10 -4.90 17.58 -2.54
C ASP A 10 -5.02 16.46 -1.51
N GLN A 11 -3.87 15.99 -1.02
CA GLN A 11 -3.71 14.85 -0.13
C GLN A 11 -4.46 15.07 1.20
N ALA A 12 -4.75 16.32 1.56
CA ALA A 12 -5.48 16.70 2.77
C ALA A 12 -7.01 16.55 2.66
N GLU A 13 -7.58 16.54 1.44
CA GLU A 13 -9.04 16.47 1.23
C GLU A 13 -9.52 15.08 0.79
N ARG A 14 -8.61 14.11 0.64
CA ARG A 14 -8.96 12.75 0.25
C ARG A 14 -9.61 11.98 1.40
N PRO A 15 -10.75 11.29 1.17
CA PRO A 15 -11.36 10.45 2.18
C PRO A 15 -10.36 9.37 2.63
N PRO A 16 -10.43 8.91 3.89
CA PRO A 16 -9.54 7.88 4.39
C PRO A 16 -9.61 6.65 3.49
N THR A 17 -8.45 6.06 3.19
CA THR A 17 -8.39 4.77 2.49
C THR A 17 -9.22 3.74 3.27
N THR A 18 -9.76 2.74 2.58
CA THR A 18 -10.58 1.68 3.20
C THR A 18 -9.89 1.08 4.44
N ASN A 19 -8.58 0.84 4.36
CA ASN A 19 -7.78 0.35 5.48
C ASN A 19 -7.64 1.38 6.62
N GLY A 20 -7.52 2.68 6.30
CA GLY A 20 -7.50 3.75 7.30
C GLY A 20 -8.80 3.83 8.11
N PHE A 21 -9.95 3.65 7.45
CA PHE A 21 -11.26 3.66 8.10
C PHE A 21 -11.45 2.47 9.06
N ILE A 22 -11.10 1.26 8.62
CA ILE A 22 -11.19 0.04 9.43
C ILE A 22 -10.32 0.15 10.70
N ARG A 23 -9.12 0.75 10.58
CA ARG A 23 -8.23 0.98 11.72
C ARG A 23 -8.81 2.00 12.71
N HIS A 24 -9.43 3.07 12.22
CA HIS A 24 -10.09 4.07 13.06
C HIS A 24 -11.23 3.44 13.89
N LEU A 25 -12.01 2.55 13.28
CA LEU A 25 -13.09 1.81 13.94
C LEU A 25 -12.59 0.66 14.83
N ARG A 26 -11.28 0.40 14.90
CA ARG A 26 -10.66 -0.72 15.62
C ARG A 26 -11.25 -2.09 15.24
N ILE A 27 -11.68 -2.22 13.99
CA ILE A 27 -12.15 -3.50 13.46
C ILE A 27 -10.92 -4.39 13.27
N PRO A 28 -10.90 -5.62 13.80
CA PRO A 28 -9.81 -6.56 13.55
C PRO A 28 -9.59 -6.77 12.04
N TYR A 29 -8.35 -6.64 11.59
CA TYR A 29 -7.96 -6.86 10.19
C TYR A 29 -6.70 -7.71 10.10
N CYS A 30 -6.40 -8.20 8.90
CA CYS A 30 -5.24 -9.05 8.68
C CYS A 30 -3.92 -8.28 8.88
N VAL A 31 -3.04 -8.79 9.74
CA VAL A 31 -1.74 -8.17 10.04
C VAL A 31 -0.80 -8.03 8.83
N LEU A 32 -1.08 -8.74 7.73
CA LEU A 32 -0.32 -8.59 6.48
C LEU A 32 -0.49 -7.18 5.89
N TYR A 33 -1.63 -6.52 6.09
CA TYR A 33 -1.81 -5.14 5.64
C TYR A 33 -0.84 -4.19 6.35
N ASP A 34 -0.50 -4.43 7.62
CA ASP A 34 0.53 -3.62 8.31
C ASP A 34 1.94 -3.87 7.78
N ARG A 35 2.17 -5.00 7.09
CA ARG A 35 3.44 -5.39 6.47
C ARG A 35 3.55 -4.96 5.01
N GLY A 36 2.63 -4.11 4.54
CA GLY A 36 2.66 -3.53 3.19
C GLY A 36 2.03 -4.40 2.10
N TYR A 37 1.29 -5.45 2.45
CA TYR A 37 0.48 -6.17 1.47
C TYR A 37 -0.78 -5.38 1.16
N THR A 38 -1.05 -5.10 -0.10
CA THR A 38 -2.22 -4.30 -0.54
C THR A 38 -3.27 -5.15 -1.23
N SER A 39 -2.87 -6.30 -1.77
CA SER A 39 -3.76 -7.30 -2.39
C SER A 39 -3.31 -8.70 -1.99
N LEU A 40 -4.23 -9.54 -1.51
CA LEU A 40 -3.94 -10.90 -1.05
C LEU A 40 -4.49 -11.91 -2.06
N GLY A 41 -3.66 -12.84 -2.53
CA GLY A 41 -4.14 -14.04 -3.22
C GLY A 41 -3.37 -15.28 -2.79
N GLY A 42 -2.77 -16.02 -3.72
CA GLY A 42 -2.00 -17.23 -3.42
C GLY A 42 -0.75 -16.95 -2.58
N THR A 43 -0.25 -17.98 -1.90
CA THR A 43 0.95 -17.88 -1.05
C THR A 43 2.25 -17.73 -1.85
N THR A 44 2.24 -18.06 -3.14
CA THR A 44 3.42 -18.05 -4.02
C THR A 44 3.50 -16.85 -4.96
N ASP A 45 2.41 -16.08 -5.08
CA ASP A 45 2.25 -14.97 -6.03
C ASP A 45 1.81 -13.68 -5.34
N THR A 46 2.01 -13.60 -4.03
CA THR A 46 1.65 -12.44 -3.22
C THR A 46 2.87 -11.94 -2.47
N SER A 47 3.31 -10.73 -2.83
CA SER A 47 4.43 -10.02 -2.20
C SER A 47 3.97 -8.67 -1.64
N PRO A 48 4.71 -8.06 -0.70
CA PRO A 48 4.45 -6.69 -0.28
C PRO A 48 4.51 -5.72 -1.46
N ASN A 49 3.71 -4.65 -1.40
CA ASN A 49 3.63 -3.68 -2.49
C ASN A 49 4.95 -2.88 -2.61
N PRO A 50 5.61 -2.85 -3.79
CA PRO A 50 6.85 -2.12 -3.97
C PRO A 50 6.71 -0.59 -3.76
N ALA A 51 5.54 0.01 -3.99
CA ALA A 51 5.29 1.44 -3.75
C ALA A 51 5.32 1.81 -2.25
N LEU A 52 5.22 0.81 -1.37
CA LEU A 52 5.29 0.98 0.08
C LEU A 52 6.69 0.74 0.65
N LYS A 53 7.72 0.46 -0.17
CA LYS A 53 9.10 0.31 0.32
C LYS A 53 9.57 1.57 1.04
N ARG A 54 10.13 1.42 2.25
CA ARG A 54 10.77 2.54 2.96
C ARG A 54 12.13 2.84 2.34
N THR A 55 12.30 4.06 1.84
CA THR A 55 13.61 4.56 1.42
C THR A 55 14.51 4.73 2.65
N GLY A 56 15.63 4.00 2.70
CA GLY A 56 16.65 4.14 3.76
C GLY A 56 16.72 3.01 4.81
N ALA A 57 15.90 1.97 4.72
CA ALA A 57 15.91 0.85 5.67
C ALA A 57 16.87 -0.31 5.31
N ALA A 58 17.76 -0.13 4.34
CA ALA A 58 18.84 -1.08 4.05
C ALA A 58 20.01 -0.83 5.02
N ALA A 59 19.75 -0.91 6.33
CA ALA A 59 20.82 -1.17 7.29
C ALA A 59 21.12 -2.67 7.20
N GLU A 60 22.40 -3.03 7.05
CA GLU A 60 22.85 -4.42 6.90
C GLU A 60 22.20 -5.33 7.96
N GLY A 61 21.38 -6.29 7.50
CA GLY A 61 20.72 -7.28 8.37
C GLY A 61 19.24 -7.03 8.71
N VAL A 62 18.66 -5.89 8.34
CA VAL A 62 17.21 -5.64 8.52
C VAL A 62 16.48 -5.97 7.22
N SER A 63 15.58 -6.96 7.25
CA SER A 63 14.68 -7.28 6.14
C SER A 63 13.95 -6.03 5.66
N GLU A 64 13.81 -5.88 4.33
CA GLU A 64 13.14 -4.73 3.69
C GLU A 64 11.87 -4.32 4.46
N THR A 65 11.85 -3.09 4.97
CA THR A 65 10.73 -2.60 5.78
C THR A 65 9.74 -1.88 4.88
N PHE A 66 8.48 -2.32 4.89
CA PHE A 66 7.41 -1.72 4.12
C PHE A 66 6.54 -0.82 5.01
N ARG A 67 5.96 0.21 4.40
CA ARG A 67 4.89 1.02 4.98
C ARG A 67 3.58 0.21 4.95
N PRO A 68 2.67 0.43 5.89
CA PRO A 68 1.40 -0.28 5.94
C PRO A 68 0.48 0.09 4.76
N ALA A 69 -0.41 -0.82 4.41
CA ALA A 69 -1.25 -0.75 3.21
C ALA A 69 -2.16 0.49 3.13
N TYR A 70 -2.56 1.06 4.27
CA TYR A 70 -3.39 2.28 4.28
C TYR A 70 -2.63 3.53 3.82
N GLU A 71 -1.30 3.47 3.69
CA GLU A 71 -0.49 4.54 3.12
C GLU A 71 -0.35 4.44 1.59
N LEU A 72 -0.94 3.43 0.95
CA LEU A 72 -1.03 3.37 -0.50
C LEU A 72 -2.10 4.37 -0.97
N MET A 73 -1.73 5.26 -1.88
CA MET A 73 -2.58 6.38 -2.31
C MET A 73 -3.17 6.19 -3.71
N ALA A 74 -2.58 5.33 -4.52
CA ALA A 74 -2.95 5.10 -5.92
C ALA A 74 -3.63 3.73 -6.02
N ASP A 75 -4.92 3.73 -6.39
CA ASP A 75 -5.73 2.51 -6.44
C ASP A 75 -5.25 1.55 -7.54
N ASP A 76 -4.70 2.08 -8.63
CA ASP A 76 -4.09 1.32 -9.72
C ASP A 76 -2.80 0.60 -9.30
N GLU A 77 -2.18 1.00 -8.19
CA GLU A 77 -0.98 0.35 -7.64
C GLU A 77 -1.29 -0.83 -6.70
N GLU A 78 -2.56 -1.09 -6.36
CA GLU A 78 -2.94 -2.12 -5.38
C GLU A 78 -2.34 -3.51 -5.68
N ARG A 79 -2.19 -3.83 -6.97
CA ARG A 79 -1.79 -5.16 -7.46
C ARG A 79 -0.31 -5.30 -7.84
N LEU A 80 0.50 -4.25 -7.68
CA LEU A 80 1.93 -4.29 -7.98
C LEU A 80 2.71 -5.36 -7.20
N GLY A 81 2.21 -5.79 -6.04
CA GLY A 81 2.79 -6.91 -5.28
C GLY A 81 2.56 -8.30 -5.91
N ARG A 82 1.83 -8.38 -7.02
CA ARG A 82 1.44 -9.62 -7.71
C ARG A 82 1.82 -9.61 -9.20
N ASP A 83 2.11 -8.44 -9.76
CA ASP A 83 2.57 -8.27 -11.14
C ASP A 83 4.06 -8.64 -11.23
N ARG A 84 4.33 -9.91 -11.55
CA ARG A 84 5.66 -10.44 -11.82
C ARG A 84 5.74 -11.01 -13.23
#